data_AF-U2DYU2-F1
#
_entry.id   AF-U2DYU2-F1
#
_cell.length_a   1.000
_cell.length_b   1.000
_cell.length_c   1.000
_cell.angle_alpha   90.00
_cell.angle_beta   90.00
_cell.angle_gamma   90.00
#
_symmetry.space_group_name_H-M   'P 1'
#
loop_
_entity.id
_entity.type
_entity.pdbx_description
1 polymer ?
#
loop_
_entity_poly.entity_id
_entity_poly.type
_entity_poly.pdbx_seq_one_letter_code
_entity_poly.pdbx_strand_id
1 'polypeptide(L)'
;MDLKNLIQSALPELLKGKVDIPQGQDANIFSGITDAVMGGLKSSAKQEGGAANILSLLQGKSSAGSSPVTSAIQNFFASNIAGKLGLGEGLANSIKDALPAVVDGIVKKVGEGNIDTASLVASLTGDKGGIMESIKNAAGGLLGGFLKK
;
A
#
# COMPACT_ATOMS: atom_id res chain seq x y z
N MET A 1 -7.96 -10.85 -9.31
CA MET A 1 -7.93 -10.65 -7.85
C MET A 1 -7.71 -9.17 -7.59
N ASP A 2 -8.62 -8.51 -6.88
CA ASP A 2 -8.55 -7.08 -6.58
C ASP A 2 -7.58 -6.79 -5.43
N LEU A 3 -6.92 -5.64 -5.45
CA LEU A 3 -5.97 -5.21 -4.40
C LEU A 3 -6.59 -5.23 -3.01
N LYS A 4 -7.85 -4.80 -2.87
CA LYS A 4 -8.58 -4.83 -1.59
C LYS A 4 -8.68 -6.25 -1.03
N ASN A 5 -9.04 -7.21 -1.89
CA ASN A 5 -9.19 -8.62 -1.51
C ASN A 5 -7.84 -9.27 -1.17
N LEU A 6 -6.77 -8.88 -1.89
CA LEU A 6 -5.41 -9.30 -1.57
C LEU A 6 -4.98 -8.81 -0.20
N ILE A 7 -5.16 -7.51 0.09
CA ILE A 7 -4.82 -6.92 1.38
C ILE A 7 -5.58 -7.66 2.49
N GLN A 8 -6.91 -7.73 2.37
CA GLN A 8 -7.77 -8.29 3.40
C GLN A 8 -7.46 -9.77 3.69
N SER A 9 -7.16 -10.58 2.67
CA SER A 9 -6.77 -11.99 2.84
C SER A 9 -5.37 -12.18 3.43
N ALA A 10 -4.47 -11.20 3.27
CA ALA A 10 -3.12 -11.25 3.81
C ALA A 10 -3.03 -10.80 5.28
N LEU A 11 -3.95 -9.95 5.74
CA LEU A 11 -3.90 -9.37 7.09
C LEU A 11 -3.81 -10.38 8.24
N PRO A 12 -4.56 -11.50 8.26
CA PRO A 12 -4.47 -12.47 9.35
C PRO A 12 -3.05 -13.04 9.51
N GLU A 13 -2.37 -13.30 8.39
CA GLU A 13 -1.00 -13.81 8.38
C GLU A 13 0.00 -12.72 8.78
N LEU A 14 -0.16 -11.51 8.24
CA LEU A 14 0.78 -10.40 8.44
C LEU A 14 0.73 -9.79 9.84
N LEU A 15 -0.42 -9.86 10.51
CA LEU A 15 -0.63 -9.34 11.86
C LEU A 15 -0.42 -10.39 12.96
N LYS A 16 -0.30 -11.67 12.58
CA LYS A 16 -0.12 -12.77 13.53
C LYS A 16 1.11 -12.54 14.41
N GLY A 17 0.90 -12.45 15.72
CA GLY A 17 1.96 -12.25 16.70
C GLY A 17 2.56 -10.83 16.72
N LYS A 18 1.99 -9.87 15.96
CA LYS A 18 2.38 -8.45 15.98
C LYS A 18 1.36 -7.57 16.68
N VAL A 19 0.08 -7.90 16.53
CA VAL A 19 -1.02 -7.14 17.11
C VAL A 19 -1.93 -8.11 17.85
N ASP A 20 -2.22 -7.81 19.12
CA ASP A 20 -3.22 -8.52 19.89
C ASP A 20 -4.60 -7.95 19.54
N ILE A 21 -5.33 -8.66 18.69
CA ILE A 21 -6.66 -8.25 18.25
C ILE A 21 -7.70 -8.85 19.21
N PRO A 22 -8.57 -8.02 19.83
CA PRO A 22 -9.63 -8.53 20.68
C PRO A 22 -10.55 -9.48 19.92
N GLN A 23 -10.88 -10.61 20.54
CA GLN A 23 -11.79 -11.60 19.94
C GLN A 23 -13.10 -10.95 19.48
N GLY A 24 -13.51 -11.25 18.25
CA GLY A 24 -14.74 -10.72 17.66
C GLY A 24 -14.62 -9.33 17.04
N GLN A 25 -13.45 -8.68 17.13
CA GLN A 25 -13.18 -7.41 16.44
C GLN A 25 -12.36 -7.56 15.15
N ASP A 26 -11.91 -8.79 14.82
CA ASP A 26 -11.04 -9.09 13.69
C ASP A 26 -11.57 -8.51 12.38
N ALA A 27 -12.85 -8.73 12.07
CA ALA A 27 -13.45 -8.25 10.82
C ALA A 27 -13.43 -6.72 10.70
N ASN A 28 -13.75 -6.01 11.80
CA ASN A 28 -13.77 -4.55 11.82
C ASN A 28 -12.35 -3.98 11.72
N ILE A 29 -11.41 -4.55 12.48
CA ILE A 29 -10.00 -4.10 12.47
C ILE A 29 -9.36 -4.39 11.12
N PHE A 30 -9.55 -5.59 10.55
CA PHE A 30 -9.03 -5.93 9.23
C PHE A 30 -9.64 -5.06 8.13
N SER A 31 -10.95 -4.78 8.19
CA SER A 31 -11.57 -3.85 7.24
C SER A 31 -10.96 -2.45 7.37
N GLY A 32 -10.81 -1.93 8.58
CA GLY A 32 -10.24 -0.60 8.77
C GLY A 32 -8.76 -0.52 8.37
N ILE A 33 -7.95 -1.55 8.65
CA ILE A 33 -6.56 -1.60 8.15
C ILE A 33 -6.55 -1.66 6.62
N THR A 34 -7.43 -2.44 6.01
CA THR A 34 -7.58 -2.49 4.56
C THR A 34 -7.94 -1.12 3.99
N ASP A 35 -8.90 -0.42 4.62
CA ASP A 35 -9.30 0.93 4.24
C ASP A 35 -8.18 1.95 4.48
N ALA A 36 -7.34 1.76 5.51
CA ALA A 36 -6.17 2.59 5.75
C ALA A 36 -5.10 2.44 4.67
N VAL A 37 -4.80 1.20 4.29
CA VAL A 37 -3.86 0.90 3.21
C VAL A 37 -4.40 1.47 1.89
N MET A 38 -5.66 1.21 1.55
CA MET A 38 -6.28 1.73 0.33
C MET A 38 -6.38 3.26 0.33
N GLY A 39 -6.74 3.86 1.46
CA GLY A 39 -6.83 5.31 1.65
C GLY A 39 -5.47 6.00 1.56
N GLY A 40 -4.44 5.43 2.21
CA GLY A 40 -3.06 5.90 2.13
C GLY A 40 -2.50 5.79 0.72
N LEU A 41 -2.71 4.66 0.04
CA LEU A 41 -2.32 4.49 -1.37
C LEU A 41 -2.98 5.53 -2.27
N LYS A 42 -4.29 5.74 -2.14
CA LYS A 42 -5.01 6.78 -2.89
C LYS A 42 -4.53 8.18 -2.53
N SER A 43 -4.23 8.45 -1.26
CA SER A 43 -3.73 9.75 -0.83
C SER A 43 -2.35 10.01 -1.40
N SER A 44 -1.44 9.03 -1.35
CA SER A 44 -0.13 9.11 -1.98
C SER A 44 -0.24 9.29 -3.49
N ALA A 45 -1.15 8.55 -4.14
CA ALA A 45 -1.34 8.61 -5.59
C ALA A 45 -1.70 10.02 -6.09
N LYS A 46 -2.36 10.83 -5.25
CA LYS A 46 -2.73 12.23 -5.56
C LYS A 46 -1.59 13.22 -5.36
N GLN A 47 -0.50 12.83 -4.70
CA GLN A 47 0.67 13.69 -4.53
C GLN A 47 1.53 13.69 -5.79
N GLU A 48 2.26 14.78 -6.02
CA GLU A 48 3.24 14.85 -7.10
C GLU A 48 4.28 13.72 -6.97
N GLY A 49 4.52 12.98 -8.04
CA GLY A 49 5.39 11.79 -8.03
C GLY A 49 4.83 10.58 -7.25
N GLY A 50 3.64 10.69 -6.67
CA GLY A 50 3.02 9.68 -5.82
C GLY A 50 2.77 8.34 -6.52
N ALA A 51 2.29 8.39 -7.76
CA ALA A 51 2.10 7.20 -8.59
C ALA A 51 3.42 6.43 -8.82
N ALA A 52 4.52 7.15 -9.08
CA ALA A 52 5.84 6.56 -9.25
C ALA A 52 6.39 5.95 -7.95
N ASN A 53 6.12 6.59 -6.80
CA ASN A 53 6.49 6.07 -5.48
C ASN A 53 5.73 4.77 -5.15
N ILE A 54 4.42 4.71 -5.45
CA ILE A 54 3.62 3.50 -5.27
C ILE A 54 4.12 2.40 -6.19
N LEU A 55 4.36 2.70 -7.47
CA LEU A 55 4.88 1.72 -8.41
C LEU A 55 6.24 1.18 -7.96
N SER A 56 7.14 2.06 -7.53
CA SER A 56 8.47 1.68 -7.04
C SER A 56 8.38 0.79 -5.80
N LEU A 57 7.45 1.10 -4.88
CA LEU A 57 7.18 0.26 -3.72
C LEU A 57 6.64 -1.12 -4.12
N LEU A 58 5.60 -1.17 -4.97
CA LEU A 58 5.00 -2.43 -5.43
C LEU A 58 5.96 -3.30 -6.27
N GLN A 59 6.92 -2.69 -6.96
CA GLN A 59 7.98 -3.38 -7.69
C GLN A 59 9.17 -3.78 -6.81
N GLY A 60 9.12 -3.52 -5.49
CA GLY A 60 10.21 -3.83 -4.57
C GLY A 60 11.46 -2.94 -4.75
N LYS A 61 11.37 -1.86 -5.52
CA LYS A 61 12.45 -0.89 -5.74
C LYS A 61 12.61 0.11 -4.59
N SER A 62 11.64 0.15 -3.68
CA SER A 62 11.66 0.99 -2.48
C SER A 62 11.34 0.15 -1.25
N SER A 63 12.05 0.41 -0.15
CA SER A 63 11.81 -0.27 1.13
C SER A 63 10.48 0.19 1.73
N ALA A 64 9.63 -0.76 2.14
CA ALA A 64 8.36 -0.45 2.81
C ALA A 64 8.56 0.39 4.08
N GLY A 65 9.63 0.17 4.85
CA GLY A 65 9.88 0.91 6.09
C GLY A 65 10.24 2.39 5.89
N SER A 66 10.78 2.75 4.73
CA SER A 66 11.23 4.12 4.43
C SER A 66 10.40 4.79 3.33
N SER A 67 9.38 4.10 2.83
CA SER A 67 8.57 4.60 1.72
C SER A 67 7.63 5.71 2.18
N PRO A 68 7.56 6.84 1.46
CA PRO A 68 6.57 7.89 1.75
C PRO A 68 5.13 7.39 1.66
N VAL A 69 4.91 6.31 0.89
CA VAL A 69 3.60 5.65 0.79
C VAL A 69 3.22 4.98 2.11
N THR A 70 4.16 4.30 2.77
CA THR A 70 3.92 3.68 4.08
C THR A 70 3.62 4.73 5.14
N SER A 71 4.36 5.85 5.14
CA SER A 71 4.09 6.97 6.05
C SER A 71 2.69 7.57 5.80
N ALA A 72 2.26 7.70 4.54
CA ALA A 72 0.92 8.15 4.21
C ALA A 72 -0.17 7.17 4.71
N ILE A 73 0.08 5.85 4.62
CA ILE A 73 -0.82 4.82 5.16
C ILE A 73 -0.91 4.93 6.69
N GLN A 74 0.21 5.06 7.38
CA GLN A 74 0.25 5.24 8.84
C GLN A 74 -0.51 6.50 9.29
N ASN A 75 -0.29 7.62 8.58
CA ASN A 75 -1.00 8.87 8.87
C ASN A 75 -2.50 8.76 8.58
N PHE A 76 -2.88 8.12 7.46
CA PHE A 76 -4.28 7.92 7.14
C PHE A 76 -4.97 7.02 8.18
N PHE A 77 -4.32 5.94 8.61
CA PHE A 77 -4.82 5.09 9.69
C PHE A 77 -5.07 5.90 10.97
N ALA A 78 -4.05 6.63 11.44
CA ALA A 78 -4.13 7.40 12.68
C ALA A 78 -5.22 8.48 12.63
N SER A 79 -5.30 9.24 11.53
CA SER A 79 -6.23 10.35 11.40
C SER A 79 -7.66 9.96 11.04
N ASN A 80 -7.87 8.86 10.32
CA ASN A 80 -9.18 8.55 9.71
C ASN A 80 -9.79 7.22 10.15
N ILE A 81 -8.99 6.27 10.65
CA ILE A 81 -9.44 4.90 10.90
C ILE A 81 -9.41 4.57 12.39
N ALA A 82 -8.30 4.85 13.08
CA ALA A 82 -8.12 4.48 14.48
C ALA A 82 -9.27 4.97 15.38
N GLY A 83 -9.64 6.25 15.26
CA GLY A 83 -10.76 6.83 15.99
C GLY A 83 -12.13 6.28 15.57
N LYS A 84 -12.33 5.95 14.28
CA LYS A 84 -13.60 5.37 13.79
C LYS A 84 -13.83 3.95 14.28
N LEU A 85 -12.75 3.20 14.41
CA LEU A 85 -12.76 1.84 14.95
C LEU A 85 -12.88 1.81 16.48
N GLY A 86 -12.85 2.97 17.16
CA GLY A 86 -12.88 3.03 18.63
C GLY A 86 -11.66 2.36 19.27
N LEU A 87 -10.52 2.32 18.57
CA LEU A 87 -9.32 1.66 19.10
C LEU A 87 -8.72 2.50 20.22
N GLY A 88 -8.41 1.87 21.34
CA GLY A 88 -7.57 2.47 22.36
C GLY A 88 -6.17 2.79 21.82
N GLU A 89 -5.50 3.78 22.40
CA GLU A 89 -4.18 4.26 21.95
C GLU A 89 -3.15 3.13 21.82
N GLY A 90 -3.15 2.17 22.76
CA GLY A 90 -2.25 1.02 22.71
C GLY A 90 -2.44 0.15 21.46
N LEU A 91 -3.68 -0.24 21.15
CA LEU A 91 -3.98 -1.07 19.96
C LEU A 91 -3.77 -0.29 18.66
N ALA A 92 -4.14 0.98 18.63
CA ALA A 92 -3.90 1.84 17.48
C ALA A 92 -2.39 1.98 17.18
N ASN A 93 -1.55 2.16 18.20
CA ASN A 93 -0.10 2.23 18.04
C ASN A 93 0.48 0.88 17.56
N SER A 94 0.07 -0.24 18.17
CA SER A 94 0.51 -1.58 17.71
C SER A 94 0.18 -1.83 16.25
N ILE A 95 -1.02 -1.45 15.79
CA ILE A 95 -1.39 -1.56 14.38
C ILE A 95 -0.52 -0.63 13.53
N LYS A 96 -0.34 0.62 13.95
CA LYS A 96 0.49 1.60 13.23
C LYS A 96 1.94 1.12 13.05
N ASP A 97 2.50 0.48 14.07
CA ASP A 97 3.85 -0.09 14.05
C ASP A 97 3.93 -1.37 13.21
N ALA A 98 2.81 -2.10 13.08
CA ALA A 98 2.72 -3.27 12.20
C ALA A 98 2.51 -2.89 10.72
N LEU A 99 2.00 -1.69 10.41
CA LEU A 99 1.70 -1.26 9.03
C LEU A 99 2.88 -1.37 8.05
N PRO A 100 4.13 -1.02 8.39
CA PRO A 100 5.27 -1.24 7.50
C PRO A 100 5.45 -2.71 7.09
N ALA A 101 5.29 -3.64 8.03
CA ALA A 101 5.37 -5.07 7.76
C ALA A 101 4.17 -5.57 6.95
N VAL A 102 2.99 -5.00 7.18
CA VAL A 102 1.79 -5.28 6.37
C VAL A 102 2.02 -4.83 4.92
N VAL A 103 2.53 -3.61 4.71
CA VAL A 103 2.85 -3.08 3.38
C VAL A 103 3.90 -3.93 2.68
N ASP A 104 4.97 -4.30 3.37
CA ASP A 104 6.02 -5.20 2.84
C ASP A 104 5.44 -6.55 2.39
N GLY A 105 4.57 -7.15 3.22
CA GLY A 105 3.88 -8.39 2.90
C GLY A 105 2.95 -8.28 1.69
N ILE A 106 2.23 -7.16 1.56
CA ILE A 106 1.39 -6.89 0.38
C ILE A 106 2.26 -6.75 -0.87
N VAL A 107 3.36 -6.00 -0.81
CA VAL A 107 4.29 -5.84 -1.93
C VAL A 107 4.80 -7.20 -2.41
N LYS A 108 5.21 -8.07 -1.47
CA LYS A 108 5.63 -9.44 -1.78
C LYS A 108 4.53 -10.24 -2.47
N LYS A 109 3.32 -10.27 -1.90
CA LYS A 109 2.19 -11.00 -2.50
C LYS A 109 1.76 -10.43 -3.86
N VAL A 110 1.90 -9.12 -4.08
CA VAL A 110 1.67 -8.48 -5.39
C VAL A 110 2.68 -8.99 -6.42
N GLY A 111 3.96 -9.08 -6.03
CA GLY A 111 5.04 -9.65 -6.87
C GLY A 111 4.86 -11.13 -7.17
N GLU A 112 4.37 -11.92 -6.20
CA GLU A 112 4.08 -13.35 -6.36
C GLU A 112 2.81 -13.61 -7.19
N GLY A 113 1.81 -12.74 -7.07
CA GLY A 113 0.47 -12.93 -7.62
C GLY A 113 0.31 -12.60 -9.11
N ASN A 114 1.39 -12.34 -9.85
CA ASN A 114 1.35 -11.82 -11.22
C ASN A 114 0.39 -10.62 -11.38
N ILE A 115 0.30 -9.75 -10.36
CA ILE A 115 -0.62 -8.63 -10.39
C ILE A 115 0.01 -7.48 -11.18
N ASP A 116 -0.73 -6.96 -12.15
CA ASP A 116 -0.26 -5.83 -12.96
C ASP A 116 -0.21 -4.54 -12.13
N THR A 117 0.97 -4.28 -11.57
CA THR A 117 1.25 -3.12 -10.70
C THR A 117 0.94 -1.78 -11.39
N ALA A 118 1.12 -1.69 -12.71
CA ALA A 118 0.80 -0.49 -13.47
C ALA A 118 -0.72 -0.25 -13.52
N SER A 119 -1.50 -1.29 -13.80
CA SER A 119 -2.97 -1.26 -13.79
C SER A 119 -3.54 -0.96 -12.40
N LEU A 120 -2.89 -1.44 -11.34
CA LEU A 120 -3.24 -1.08 -9.97
C LEU A 120 -3.03 0.42 -9.71
N VAL A 121 -1.88 0.97 -10.09
CA VAL A 121 -1.58 2.40 -9.92
C VAL A 121 -2.52 3.27 -10.75
N ALA A 122 -2.81 2.88 -12.00
CA ALA A 122 -3.80 3.54 -12.85
C ALA A 122 -5.20 3.54 -12.19
N SER A 123 -5.59 2.42 -11.58
CA SER A 123 -6.86 2.30 -10.87
C SER A 123 -6.92 3.16 -9.59
N LEU A 124 -5.79 3.32 -8.88
CA LEU A 124 -5.69 4.14 -7.67
C LEU A 124 -5.72 5.65 -7.96
N THR A 125 -5.15 6.06 -9.09
CA THR A 125 -5.08 7.44 -9.55
C THR A 125 -6.35 7.87 -10.31
N GLY A 126 -7.19 6.91 -10.72
CA GLY A 126 -8.34 7.15 -11.58
C GLY A 126 -7.96 7.43 -13.03
N ASP A 127 -6.67 7.31 -13.35
CA ASP A 127 -6.10 7.74 -14.62
C ASP A 127 -5.93 6.53 -15.54
N LYS A 128 -6.91 6.31 -16.43
CA LYS A 128 -6.95 5.16 -17.34
C LYS A 128 -5.97 5.26 -18.54
N GLY A 129 -5.06 6.24 -18.59
CA GLY A 129 -4.18 6.39 -19.76
C GLY A 129 -2.90 7.22 -19.59
N GLY A 130 -2.94 8.39 -18.96
CA GLY A 130 -1.81 9.32 -18.88
C GLY A 130 -0.68 8.87 -17.96
N ILE A 131 -1.00 8.22 -16.84
CA ILE A 131 0.02 7.68 -15.92
C ILE A 131 0.66 6.42 -16.47
N MET A 132 -0.10 5.57 -17.18
CA MET A 132 0.46 4.42 -17.89
C MET A 132 1.48 4.90 -18.94
N GLU A 133 1.16 5.96 -19.68
CA GLU A 133 2.05 6.55 -20.68
C GLU A 133 3.28 7.21 -20.03
N SER A 134 3.11 7.90 -18.90
CA SER A 134 4.21 8.47 -18.12
C SER A 134 5.12 7.40 -17.52
N ILE A 135 4.56 6.31 -17.00
CA ILE A 135 5.31 5.14 -16.52
C ILE A 135 6.03 4.45 -17.69
N LYS A 136 5.36 4.28 -18.83
CA LYS A 136 5.95 3.67 -20.02
C LYS A 136 7.08 4.53 -20.59
N ASN A 137 6.94 5.86 -20.56
CA ASN A 137 7.99 6.79 -20.95
C ASN A 137 9.13 6.83 -19.92
N ALA A 138 8.85 6.77 -18.62
CA ALA A 138 9.88 6.69 -17.58
C ALA A 138 10.64 5.35 -17.60
N ALA A 139 9.95 4.23 -17.81
CA ALA A 139 10.54 2.90 -17.92
C ALA A 139 11.26 2.70 -19.27
N GLY A 140 10.70 3.24 -20.36
CA GLY A 140 11.31 3.21 -21.70
C GLY A 140 12.50 4.16 -21.84
N GLY A 141 12.48 5.30 -21.14
CA GLY A 141 13.58 6.27 -21.11
C GLY A 141 14.82 5.75 -20.40
N LEU A 142 14.66 4.86 -19.42
CA LEU A 142 15.78 4.22 -18.72
C LEU A 142 16.45 3.10 -19.52
N LEU A 143 15.73 2.47 -20.47
CA LEU A 143 16.28 1.45 -21.36
C LEU A 143 16.88 2.02 -22.66
N GLY A 144 16.42 3.19 -23.11
CA GLY A 144 16.95 3.86 -24.30
C GLY A 144 18.26 4.62 -24.07
N GLY A 145 18.59 4.97 -22.83
CA GLY A 145 19.82 5.71 -22.49
C GLY A 145 21.08 4.85 -22.37
N PHE A 146 20.94 3.52 -22.27
CA PHE A 146 22.07 2.60 -22.06
C PHE A 146 22.55 1.88 -23.34
N LEU A 147 21.81 2.00 -24.44
CA LEU A 147 22.14 1.40 -25.75
C LEU A 147 22.71 2.42 -26.75
N LYS A 148 23.13 3.59 -26.26
CA LYS A 148 23.76 4.64 -27.08
C LYS A 148 25.10 5.03 -26.46
N LYS A 149 26.06 4.11 -26.49
CA LYS A 149 27.48 4.43 -26.39
C LYS A 149 28.28 3.52 -27.30
#